data_AF-A0A6V6Z3T6-F1
#
_entry.id   AF-A0A6V6Z3T6-F1
#
_cell.length_a   1.000
_cell.length_b   1.000
_cell.length_c   1.000
_cell.angle_alpha   90.00
_cell.angle_beta   90.00
_cell.angle_gamma   90.00
#
_symmetry.space_group_name_H-M   'P 1'
#
loop_
_entity.id
_entity.type
_entity.pdbx_description
1 polymer ?
#
loop_
_entity_poly.entity_id
_entity_poly.type
_entity_poly.pdbx_seq_one_letter_code
_entity_poly.pdbx_strand_id
1 'polypeptide(L)'
;MSFHILFLVLFISCNNSELRSKNIKSGFLYDAGIYNIPGKNRNILIKELKDGSKIFAIRDRNNKILFQQSLNETFSANHYWLLYIDKDTNVWYYNSDYISHQAILFNKKTQKYEMKDFCTSKLHLPSEFKKEIETNTSKVCEF
;
A
#
# COMPACT_ATOMS: atom_id res chain seq x y z
N MET A 1 33.93 1.11 51.02
CA MET A 1 33.57 -0.30 50.72
C MET A 1 32.37 -0.28 49.80
N SER A 2 32.54 -0.88 48.61
CA SER A 2 31.61 -1.20 47.50
C SER A 2 30.35 -0.35 47.30
N PHE A 3 30.26 0.47 46.24
CA PHE A 3 29.76 0.12 44.89
C PHE A 3 28.43 -0.65 44.92
N HIS A 4 27.36 0.00 44.44
CA HIS A 4 26.46 -0.56 43.42
C HIS A 4 25.63 0.59 42.79
N ILE A 5 26.18 1.17 41.73
CA ILE A 5 25.45 1.97 40.76
C ILE A 5 24.66 0.96 39.90
N LEU A 6 23.34 0.88 40.09
CA LEU A 6 22.50 0.10 39.20
C LEU A 6 22.16 0.95 37.96
N PHE A 7 23.05 0.84 36.99
CA PHE A 7 22.92 1.40 35.64
C PHE A 7 21.83 0.61 34.90
N LEU A 8 20.59 1.10 34.90
CA LEU A 8 19.51 0.57 34.05
C LEU A 8 19.20 1.60 32.96
N VAL A 9 20.18 1.81 32.09
CA VAL A 9 19.96 2.48 30.80
C VAL A 9 19.43 1.41 29.85
N LEU A 10 18.11 1.25 29.84
CA LEU A 10 17.42 0.53 28.77
C LEU A 10 17.57 1.38 27.50
N PHE A 11 18.57 1.03 26.69
CA PHE A 11 18.67 1.47 25.31
C PHE A 11 17.47 0.89 24.55
N ILE A 12 16.35 1.61 24.58
CA ILE A 12 15.26 1.44 23.61
C ILE A 12 15.83 1.99 22.30
N SER A 13 16.64 1.19 21.61
CA SER A 13 16.97 1.47 20.22
C SER A 13 15.69 1.24 19.43
N CYS A 14 14.93 2.31 19.18
CA CYS A 14 13.97 2.30 18.09
C CYS A 14 14.80 2.04 16.82
N ASN A 15 14.70 0.81 16.29
CA ASN A 15 15.34 0.43 15.04
C ASN A 15 14.67 1.24 13.92
N ASN A 16 15.11 2.49 13.73
CA ASN A 16 14.73 3.33 12.62
C ASN A 16 15.51 2.83 11.40
N SER A 17 15.19 1.63 10.92
CA SER A 17 15.59 1.25 9.57
C SER A 17 15.00 2.29 8.64
N GLU A 18 15.84 3.10 8.00
CA GLU A 18 15.38 4.09 7.04
C GLU A 18 14.49 3.41 6.00
N LEU A 19 13.25 3.88 5.88
CA LEU A 19 12.30 3.40 4.88
C LEU A 19 12.90 3.68 3.50
N ARG A 20 13.19 2.61 2.75
CA ARG A 20 13.77 2.72 1.41
C ARG A 20 12.83 3.52 0.50
N SER A 21 13.40 4.52 -0.16
CA SER A 21 12.70 5.34 -1.14
C SER A 21 13.01 4.86 -2.55
N LYS A 22 11.99 4.69 -3.39
CA LYS A 22 12.09 4.26 -4.79
C LYS A 22 11.25 5.19 -5.68
N ASN A 23 11.67 5.42 -6.91
CA ASN A 23 10.86 6.08 -7.92
C ASN A 23 10.12 5.05 -8.76
N ILE A 24 8.84 5.27 -9.04
CA ILE A 24 8.03 4.40 -9.90
C ILE A 24 7.12 5.22 -10.81
N LYS A 25 7.01 4.82 -12.08
CA LYS A 25 6.06 5.41 -13.03
C LYS A 25 4.71 4.69 -13.03
N SER A 26 4.77 3.37 -13.04
CA SER A 26 3.65 2.43 -12.90
C SER A 26 4.22 1.06 -12.54
N GLY A 27 3.42 0.16 -11.98
CA GLY A 27 3.82 -1.21 -11.68
C GLY A 27 3.33 -1.73 -10.33
N PHE A 28 3.73 -2.96 -10.02
CA PHE A 28 3.40 -3.62 -8.76
C PHE A 28 4.31 -3.16 -7.62
N LEU A 29 3.73 -3.08 -6.42
CA LEU A 29 4.39 -2.67 -5.19
C LEU A 29 4.34 -3.82 -4.18
N TYR A 30 5.50 -4.42 -3.90
CA TYR A 30 5.59 -5.60 -3.03
C TYR A 30 6.20 -5.30 -1.65
N ASP A 31 7.16 -4.37 -1.60
CA ASP A 31 7.99 -4.14 -0.42
C ASP A 31 7.48 -2.97 0.41
N ALA A 32 7.81 -2.98 1.71
CA ALA A 32 7.73 -1.77 2.51
C ALA A 32 8.70 -0.70 1.96
N GLY A 33 8.25 0.54 1.91
CA GLY A 33 9.01 1.62 1.30
C GLY A 33 8.15 2.84 0.96
N ILE A 34 8.82 3.88 0.49
CA ILE A 34 8.20 5.07 -0.07
C ILE A 34 8.39 5.04 -1.59
N TYR A 35 7.30 5.03 -2.32
CA TYR A 35 7.26 5.00 -3.77
C TYR A 35 6.85 6.37 -4.30
N ASN A 36 7.84 7.14 -4.76
CA ASN A 36 7.63 8.45 -5.34
C ASN A 36 7.28 8.32 -6.82
N ILE A 37 6.35 9.16 -7.29
CA ILE A 37 5.83 9.09 -8.65
C ILE A 37 6.29 10.34 -9.39
N PRO A 38 7.29 10.23 -10.29
CA PRO A 38 7.87 11.39 -10.95
C PRO A 38 6.83 12.26 -11.66
N GLY A 39 6.94 13.57 -11.49
CA GLY A 39 6.00 14.55 -12.08
C GLY A 39 4.63 14.59 -11.40
N LYS A 40 4.43 13.87 -10.30
CA LYS A 40 3.20 13.92 -9.49
C LYS A 40 3.54 14.40 -8.09
N ASN A 41 2.68 15.25 -7.51
CA ASN A 41 2.82 15.72 -6.12
C ASN A 41 2.30 14.69 -5.11
N ARG A 42 2.57 13.41 -5.34
CA ARG A 42 2.04 12.27 -4.59
C ARG A 42 3.07 11.15 -4.46
N ASN A 43 3.01 10.43 -3.35
CA ASN A 43 3.77 9.20 -3.13
C ASN A 43 2.90 8.14 -2.45
N ILE A 44 3.32 6.88 -2.56
CA ILE A 44 2.71 5.76 -1.84
C ILE A 44 3.68 5.33 -0.75
N LEU A 45 3.18 5.19 0.48
CA LEU A 45 3.90 4.56 1.57
C LEU A 45 3.35 3.15 1.75
N ILE A 46 4.22 2.15 1.75
CA ILE A 46 3.92 0.80 2.24
C ILE A 46 4.72 0.63 3.52
N LYS A 47 4.04 0.27 4.60
CA LYS A 47 4.64 0.09 5.91
C LYS A 47 4.35 -1.30 6.43
N GLU A 48 5.39 -1.97 6.91
CA GLU A 48 5.26 -3.21 7.67
C GLU A 48 4.90 -2.89 9.13
N LEU A 49 3.92 -3.62 9.65
CA LEU A 49 3.46 -3.57 11.03
C LEU A 49 4.24 -4.58 11.88
N LYS A 50 4.09 -4.50 13.20
CA LYS A 50 4.87 -5.34 14.13
C LYS A 50 4.59 -6.84 13.98
N ASP A 51 3.43 -7.20 13.46
CA ASP A 51 3.00 -8.58 13.20
C ASP A 51 3.43 -9.09 11.82
N GLY A 52 4.22 -8.31 11.06
CA GLY A 52 4.69 -8.67 9.71
C GLY A 52 3.66 -8.40 8.60
N SER A 53 2.45 -7.98 8.95
CA SER A 53 1.47 -7.49 7.97
C SER A 53 1.93 -6.15 7.39
N LYS A 54 1.42 -5.77 6.21
CA LYS A 54 1.70 -4.49 5.56
C LYS A 54 0.42 -3.70 5.36
N ILE A 55 0.56 -2.38 5.43
CA ILE A 55 -0.49 -1.42 5.11
C ILE A 55 0.05 -0.40 4.11
N PHE A 56 -0.82 0.13 3.25
CA PHE A 56 -0.46 1.24 2.38
C PHE A 56 -1.25 2.53 2.64
N ALA A 57 -0.62 3.65 2.31
CA ALA A 57 -1.23 4.97 2.30
C ALA A 57 -0.75 5.78 1.08
N ILE A 58 -1.64 6.61 0.55
CA ILE A 58 -1.30 7.59 -0.49
C ILE A 58 -1.16 8.95 0.18
N ARG A 59 -0.05 9.64 -0.08
CA ARG A 59 0.28 10.93 0.55
C ARG A 59 0.51 12.01 -0.50
N ASP A 60 0.36 13.26 -0.09
CA ASP A 60 0.82 14.41 -0.88
C ASP A 60 2.33 14.64 -0.72
N ARG A 61 2.86 15.65 -1.43
CA ARG A 61 4.27 16.06 -1.36
C ARG A 61 4.75 16.49 0.04
N ASN A 62 3.83 16.86 0.94
CA ASN A 62 4.11 17.26 2.31
C ASN A 62 3.94 16.08 3.29
N ASN A 63 3.81 14.86 2.77
CA ASN A 63 3.54 13.63 3.53
C ASN A 63 2.18 13.60 4.25
N LYS A 64 1.24 14.49 3.91
CA LYS A 64 -0.12 14.42 4.42
C LYS A 64 -0.84 13.24 3.78
N ILE A 65 -1.51 12.42 4.60
CA ILE A 65 -2.28 11.27 4.14
C ILE A 65 -3.51 11.77 3.37
N LEU A 66 -3.61 11.36 2.11
CA LEU A 66 -4.78 11.56 1.23
C LEU A 66 -5.70 10.34 1.22
N PHE A 67 -5.13 9.16 1.48
CA PHE A 67 -5.82 7.88 1.62
C PHE A 67 -5.02 6.93 2.49
N GLN A 68 -5.71 6.09 3.25
CA GLN A 68 -5.12 4.99 3.99
C GLN A 68 -6.02 3.77 3.84
N GLN A 69 -5.41 2.61 3.60
CA GLN A 69 -6.10 1.33 3.65
C GLN A 69 -6.71 1.07 5.03
N SER A 70 -7.78 0.28 5.08
CA SER A 70 -8.36 -0.19 6.33
C SER A 70 -7.36 -1.02 7.12
N LEU A 71 -7.28 -0.80 8.43
CA LEU A 71 -6.46 -1.63 9.34
C LEU A 71 -7.00 -3.07 9.48
N ASN A 72 -8.25 -3.31 9.07
CA ASN A 72 -8.86 -4.64 9.09
C ASN A 72 -8.58 -5.45 7.81
N GLU A 73 -7.94 -4.84 6.80
CA GLU A 73 -7.67 -5.46 5.50
C GLU A 73 -6.18 -5.32 5.12
N THR A 74 -5.26 -5.62 6.05
CA THR A 74 -3.82 -5.54 5.80
C THR A 74 -3.32 -6.64 4.86
N PHE A 75 -2.21 -6.39 4.16
CA PHE A 75 -1.52 -7.43 3.41
C PHE A 75 -0.73 -8.35 4.34
N SER A 76 -0.74 -9.65 4.10
CA SER A 76 0.16 -10.58 4.79
C SER A 76 0.91 -11.42 3.76
N ALA A 77 2.03 -12.02 4.17
CA ALA A 77 2.75 -12.96 3.32
C ALA A 77 1.95 -14.24 3.01
N ASN A 78 0.89 -14.49 3.78
CA ASN A 78 0.03 -15.67 3.64
C ASN A 78 -1.21 -15.41 2.76
N HIS A 79 -1.48 -14.15 2.41
CA HIS A 79 -2.60 -13.77 1.55
C HIS A 79 -2.12 -13.67 0.10
N TYR A 80 -2.98 -14.02 -0.85
CA TYR A 80 -2.75 -13.58 -2.22
C TYR A 80 -3.31 -12.16 -2.40
N TRP A 81 -2.41 -11.22 -2.64
CA TRP A 81 -2.77 -9.81 -2.81
C TRP A 81 -1.94 -9.17 -3.91
N LEU A 82 -2.51 -8.14 -4.52
CA LEU A 82 -1.83 -7.30 -5.51
C LEU A 82 -2.06 -5.83 -5.17
N LEU A 83 -0.99 -5.05 -5.27
CA LEU A 83 -1.05 -3.60 -5.19
C LEU A 83 -0.33 -3.03 -6.42
N TYR A 84 -1.08 -2.44 -7.32
CA TYR A 84 -0.58 -1.90 -8.58
C TYR A 84 -0.88 -0.41 -8.68
N ILE A 85 0.09 0.37 -9.16
CA ILE A 85 -0.11 1.77 -9.49
C ILE A 85 -0.05 1.97 -11.01
N ASP A 86 -1.03 2.70 -11.55
CA ASP A 86 -1.04 3.10 -12.96
C ASP A 86 -0.33 4.45 -13.20
N LYS A 87 -0.22 4.82 -14.49
CA LYS A 87 0.43 6.06 -14.94
C LYS A 87 -0.27 7.34 -14.45
N ASP A 88 -1.55 7.23 -14.08
CA ASP A 88 -2.37 8.33 -13.58
C ASP A 88 -2.37 8.45 -12.06
N THR A 89 -1.57 7.59 -11.38
CA THR A 89 -1.49 7.56 -9.91
C THR A 89 -2.76 7.03 -9.27
N ASN A 90 -3.59 6.27 -10.01
CA ASN A 90 -4.62 5.45 -9.40
C ASN A 90 -3.98 4.17 -8.89
N VAL A 91 -4.55 3.63 -7.82
CA VAL A 91 -4.09 2.40 -7.21
C VAL A 91 -5.16 1.33 -7.41
N TRP A 92 -4.71 0.15 -7.80
CA TRP A 92 -5.52 -1.03 -8.04
C TRP A 92 -5.11 -2.08 -7.01
N TYR A 93 -6.06 -2.47 -6.17
CA TYR A 93 -5.85 -3.30 -5.00
C TYR A 93 -6.74 -4.54 -5.10
N TYR A 94 -6.12 -5.70 -5.00
CA TYR A 94 -6.80 -6.98 -4.88
C TYR A 94 -6.30 -7.74 -3.66
N ASN A 95 -7.21 -8.39 -2.94
CA ASN A 95 -6.87 -9.34 -1.88
C ASN A 95 -7.91 -10.46 -1.84
N SER A 96 -7.49 -11.69 -2.08
CA SER A 96 -8.38 -12.86 -2.13
C SER A 96 -9.08 -13.13 -0.81
N ASP A 97 -8.36 -12.98 0.29
CA ASP A 97 -8.81 -13.42 1.62
C ASP A 97 -9.92 -12.51 2.16
N TYR A 98 -9.93 -11.25 1.73
CA TYR A 98 -10.98 -10.28 2.05
C TYR A 98 -12.00 -10.10 0.91
N ILE A 99 -11.84 -10.78 -0.22
CA ILE A 99 -12.68 -10.59 -1.42
C ILE A 99 -12.71 -9.09 -1.81
N SER A 100 -11.55 -8.44 -1.72
CA SER A 100 -11.43 -6.99 -1.86
C SER A 100 -10.99 -6.64 -3.29
N HIS A 101 -11.86 -5.94 -4.03
CA HIS A 101 -11.70 -5.59 -5.44
C HIS A 101 -11.65 -4.08 -5.64
N GLN A 102 -10.65 -3.39 -5.12
CA GLN A 102 -10.70 -1.94 -4.98
C GLN A 102 -9.88 -1.19 -6.04
N ALA A 103 -10.49 -0.17 -6.62
CA ALA A 103 -9.83 0.90 -7.36
C ALA A 103 -9.86 2.17 -6.52
N ILE A 104 -8.67 2.68 -6.18
CA ILE A 104 -8.47 3.90 -5.41
C ILE A 104 -8.12 5.02 -6.40
N LEU A 105 -9.12 5.82 -6.75
CA LEU A 105 -9.10 6.79 -7.85
C LEU A 105 -9.00 8.22 -7.32
N PHE A 106 -8.17 9.06 -7.94
CA PHE A 106 -8.02 10.45 -7.49
C PHE A 106 -9.17 11.34 -8.00
N ASN A 107 -9.96 11.92 -7.09
CA ASN A 107 -10.96 12.92 -7.43
C ASN A 107 -10.33 14.32 -7.44
N LYS A 108 -10.25 14.93 -8.64
CA LYS A 108 -9.68 16.27 -8.85
C LYS A 108 -10.48 17.39 -8.18
N LYS A 109 -11.79 17.23 -7.98
CA LYS A 109 -12.65 18.24 -7.35
C LYS A 109 -12.44 18.28 -5.84
N THR A 110 -12.38 17.10 -5.21
CA THR A 110 -12.23 17.00 -3.75
C THR A 110 -10.77 16.95 -3.30
N GLN A 111 -9.84 16.75 -4.24
CA GLN A 111 -8.40 16.52 -3.97
C GLN A 111 -8.15 15.33 -3.03
N LYS A 112 -9.07 14.37 -3.02
CA LYS A 112 -9.00 13.13 -2.22
C LYS A 112 -9.11 11.92 -3.13
N TYR A 113 -8.69 10.77 -2.62
CA TYR A 113 -8.95 9.51 -3.29
C TYR A 113 -10.31 8.96 -2.90
N GLU A 114 -10.97 8.35 -3.87
CA GLU A 114 -12.22 7.63 -3.71
C GLU A 114 -11.98 6.16 -4.01
N MET A 115 -12.63 5.31 -3.23
CA MET A 115 -12.56 3.87 -3.38
C MET A 115 -13.80 3.41 -4.14
N LYS A 116 -13.59 2.60 -5.18
CA LYS A 116 -14.66 1.96 -5.93
C LYS A 116 -14.35 0.48 -6.05
N ASP A 117 -15.37 -0.36 -5.92
CA ASP A 117 -15.23 -1.75 -6.27
C ASP A 117 -15.18 -1.88 -7.81
N PHE A 118 -14.09 -2.42 -8.36
CA PHE A 118 -13.87 -2.45 -9.80
C PHE A 118 -14.70 -3.51 -10.53
N CYS A 119 -15.18 -4.54 -9.82
CA CYS A 119 -16.05 -5.57 -10.40
C CYS A 119 -17.46 -5.02 -10.59
N THR A 120 -18.08 -4.53 -9.51
CA THR A 120 -19.43 -3.93 -9.51
C THR A 120 -19.49 -2.66 -10.36
N SER A 121 -18.44 -1.83 -10.33
CA SER A 121 -18.36 -0.62 -11.14
C SER A 121 -17.93 -0.87 -12.59
N LYS A 122 -17.61 -2.11 -12.96
CA LYS A 122 -17.15 -2.51 -14.30
C LYS A 122 -16.02 -1.63 -14.84
N LEU A 123 -15.04 -1.33 -13.98
CA LEU A 123 -13.92 -0.46 -14.36
C LEU A 123 -12.98 -1.19 -15.31
N HIS A 124 -12.43 -0.45 -16.28
CA HIS A 124 -11.35 -0.97 -17.12
C HIS A 124 -10.05 -1.06 -16.32
N LEU A 125 -9.62 -2.29 -16.04
CA LEU A 125 -8.39 -2.59 -15.32
C LEU A 125 -7.15 -2.34 -16.21
N PRO A 126 -6.00 -1.93 -15.63
CA PRO A 126 -4.72 -1.96 -16.33
C PRO A 126 -4.42 -3.39 -16.80
N SER A 127 -3.93 -3.52 -18.03
CA SER A 127 -3.70 -4.83 -18.66
C SER A 127 -2.76 -5.73 -17.86
N GLU A 128 -1.69 -5.16 -17.31
CA GLU A 128 -0.72 -5.85 -16.45
C GLU A 128 -1.38 -6.40 -15.18
N PHE A 129 -2.17 -5.57 -14.51
CA PHE A 129 -2.91 -5.95 -13.30
C PHE A 129 -3.94 -7.04 -13.58
N LYS A 130 -4.74 -6.86 -14.64
CA LYS A 130 -5.73 -7.84 -15.07
C LYS A 130 -5.10 -9.19 -15.35
N LYS A 131 -4.00 -9.21 -16.11
CA LYS A 131 -3.27 -10.43 -16.44
C LYS A 131 -2.74 -11.15 -15.20
N GLU A 132 -2.17 -10.41 -14.26
CA GLU A 132 -1.63 -10.98 -13.01
C GLU A 132 -2.73 -11.64 -12.18
N ILE A 133 -3.87 -10.96 -12.06
CA ILE A 133 -5.05 -11.49 -11.38
C ILE A 133 -5.53 -12.79 -12.04
N GLU A 134 -5.81 -12.76 -13.35
CA GLU A 134 -6.40 -13.88 -14.09
C GLU A 134 -5.47 -15.11 -14.15
N THR A 135 -4.16 -14.90 -14.01
CA THR A 135 -3.17 -15.99 -13.97
C THR A 135 -3.23 -16.77 -12.65
N ASN A 136 -3.53 -16.10 -11.54
CA ASN A 136 -3.45 -16.69 -10.20
C ASN A 136 -4.84 -16.98 -9.59
N THR A 137 -5.91 -16.46 -10.19
CA THR A 137 -7.28 -16.64 -9.70
C THR A 137 -8.23 -16.86 -10.87
N SER A 138 -9.05 -17.91 -10.78
CA SER A 138 -9.83 -18.38 -11.93
C SER A 138 -10.98 -17.44 -12.31
N LYS A 139 -11.54 -16.65 -11.36
CA LYS A 139 -12.62 -15.69 -11.62
C LYS A 139 -12.71 -14.60 -10.53
N VAL A 140 -12.21 -13.39 -10.80
CA VAL A 140 -12.21 -12.29 -9.81
C VAL A 140 -13.48 -11.46 -9.82
N CYS A 141 -14.05 -11.22 -11.00
CA CYS A 141 -15.36 -10.61 -11.12
C CYS A 141 -16.32 -11.66 -11.67
N GLU A 142 -16.81 -12.55 -10.79
CA GLU A 142 -17.95 -13.41 -11.14
C GLU A 142 -19.21 -12.53 -11.18
N PHE A 143 -19.84 -12.45 -12.35
CA PHE A 143 -21.16 -11.85 -12.55
C PHE A 143 -22.21 -12.95 -12.69
#